data_AF-A0AAP0ZFN4-F1
#
_entry.id   AF-A0AAP0ZFN4-F1
#
_cell.length_a   1.000
_cell.length_b   1.000
_cell.length_c   1.000
_cell.angle_alpha   90.00
_cell.angle_beta   90.00
_cell.angle_gamma   90.00
#
_symmetry.space_group_name_H-M   'P 1'
#
loop_
_entity.id
_entity.type
_entity.pdbx_description
1 polymer ?
#
loop_
_entity_poly.entity_id
_entity_poly.type
_entity_poly.pdbx_seq_one_letter_code
_entity_poly.pdbx_strand_id
1 'polypeptide(L)'
;MWSPVIPPGLEIVKPTRLGAGNPELLHLVDAAASGGPPLMVFHIDIDHFASINENMSAEVGDQALTLVARRLQDFLGTRGKLWRHGSDEMVVVAVRREDTPLPEDFAEEIRQQLELPLSVLPYTLFMTGKVGISLCPEHSTSLSILLDYAEEASYQAAREGGNTVRLYTRNSTTNAHSESIIARQIVDAIPHGELRLRYQPLVSARDGRIVGMEALLRWQSPTLGMLVPERFMRTAERLGVIVQIGEWVLQNAVRQARLWRDQGFDDFSIAVNVSTLQLLRPGFFNEVMAMLQTAGVPAQFVTLEINESALTNNVNFVHETMANLRNEGISLSLDNFGTGDSSLSALVRYPVDRLKIDRSFIKSAPAGSREAAIARAIIAMGHQLGMTVIANGVESQAQLGFLRRNDCDIFQGYLFGEPMSAESAGMALRRRYLRPESFAESRPDRTLLLLDDEENVLRSLVRLFRRDGYRILAAGNVRDAFDLLATNDVQVILSDQRMSDMSGTEFLGRVKMLYPDTVRLVLSGYTDLATVTEAINRGAIYRFLTKPWNDDELREHIRQAFRTHDELRNGRE
;
A
#
# COMPACT_ATOMS: atom_id res chain seq x y z
N MET A 1 25.39 -11.39 28.35
CA MET A 1 26.62 -10.78 28.91
C MET A 1 26.97 -9.66 27.94
N TRP A 2 26.48 -8.41 28.06
CA TRP A 2 26.32 -7.56 29.24
C TRP A 2 24.92 -6.94 29.34
N SER A 3 24.38 -6.91 30.56
CA SER A 3 23.29 -6.02 30.96
C SER A 3 23.84 -5.18 32.10
N PRO A 4 23.79 -3.84 32.06
CA PRO A 4 23.88 -3.09 33.30
C PRO A 4 22.50 -3.18 33.96
N VAL A 5 22.38 -4.06 34.96
CA VAL A 5 21.36 -3.92 35.99
C VAL A 5 21.62 -2.57 36.65
N ILE A 6 20.64 -1.66 36.60
CA ILE A 6 20.75 -0.37 37.29
C ILE A 6 20.82 -0.68 38.79
N PRO A 7 21.90 -0.28 39.49
CA PRO A 7 21.96 -0.45 40.93
C PRO A 7 20.82 0.34 41.59
N PRO A 8 20.09 -0.24 42.57
CA PRO A 8 19.09 0.53 43.31
C PRO A 8 19.82 1.61 44.12
N GLY A 9 19.59 2.88 43.79
CA GLY A 9 20.19 4.04 44.48
C GLY A 9 20.89 5.09 43.62
N LEU A 10 20.92 4.96 42.28
CA LEU A 10 21.34 6.09 41.43
C LEU A 10 20.20 7.11 41.31
N GLU A 11 20.41 8.33 41.82
CA GLU A 11 19.53 9.45 41.53
C GLU A 11 19.46 9.65 40.00
N ILE A 12 18.26 9.43 39.47
CA ILE A 12 17.97 9.55 38.06
C ILE A 12 17.85 11.05 37.74
N VAL A 13 18.88 11.61 37.11
CA VAL A 13 18.82 13.00 36.60
C VAL A 13 17.91 13.01 35.38
N LYS A 14 16.65 13.44 35.56
CA LYS A 14 15.74 13.67 34.44
C LYS A 14 16.33 14.77 33.53
N PRO A 15 16.26 14.62 32.19
CA PRO A 15 16.71 15.67 31.28
C PRO A 15 16.02 16.99 31.61
N THR A 16 16.79 18.08 31.62
CA THR A 16 16.26 19.42 31.89
C THR A 16 15.16 19.73 30.89
N ARG A 17 13.98 20.18 31.37
CA ARG A 17 12.90 20.62 30.49
C ARG A 17 13.35 21.86 29.73
N LEU A 18 13.10 21.86 28.42
CA LEU A 18 13.29 23.01 27.56
C LEU A 18 12.17 24.01 27.86
N GLY A 19 12.43 24.94 28.78
CA GLY A 19 11.57 26.11 28.96
C GLY A 19 11.67 27.06 27.78
N ALA A 20 10.65 27.89 27.58
CA ALA A 20 10.70 28.98 26.60
C ALA A 20 11.91 29.88 26.89
N GLY A 21 12.85 29.97 25.95
CA GLY A 21 14.05 30.80 26.08
C GLY A 21 15.16 30.20 26.95
N ASN A 22 15.38 28.88 26.91
CA ASN A 22 16.50 28.25 27.63
C ASN A 22 17.84 29.02 27.38
N PRO A 23 18.43 29.63 28.41
CA PRO A 23 19.52 30.60 28.24
C PRO A 23 20.81 29.96 27.72
N GLU A 24 21.02 28.68 28.02
CA GLU A 24 22.18 27.93 27.53
C GLU A 24 22.06 27.64 26.03
N LEU A 25 20.88 27.19 25.59
CA LEU A 25 20.62 26.95 24.18
C LEU A 25 20.64 28.26 23.37
N LEU A 26 20.08 29.33 23.93
CA LEU A 26 20.12 30.67 23.31
C LEU A 26 21.58 31.14 23.14
N HIS A 27 22.41 30.99 24.17
CA HIS A 27 23.83 31.34 24.11
C HIS A 27 24.59 30.56 23.03
N LEU A 28 24.29 29.26 22.87
CA LEU A 28 24.89 28.44 21.81
C LEU A 28 24.51 28.96 20.41
N VAL A 29 23.22 29.26 20.20
CA VAL A 29 22.73 29.77 18.91
C VAL A 29 23.30 31.16 18.61
N ASP A 30 23.35 32.06 19.59
CA ASP A 30 23.92 33.41 19.43
C ASP A 30 25.42 33.37 19.11
N ALA A 31 26.16 32.45 19.74
CA ALA A 31 27.58 32.23 19.45
C ALA A 31 27.78 31.73 18.02
N ALA A 32 26.98 30.77 17.55
CA ALA A 32 27.03 30.27 16.18
C ALA A 32 26.63 31.35 15.16
N ALA A 33 25.60 32.14 15.46
CA ALA A 33 25.16 33.26 14.64
C ALA A 33 26.22 34.37 14.50
N SER A 34 27.06 34.54 15.53
CA SER A 34 28.14 35.53 15.58
C SER A 34 29.47 35.03 14.98
N GLY A 35 29.45 33.93 14.23
CA GLY A 35 30.63 33.35 13.56
C GLY A 35 31.37 32.28 14.36
N GLY A 36 30.78 31.78 15.45
CA GLY A 36 31.21 30.56 16.13
C GLY A 36 30.95 29.29 15.31
N PRO A 37 31.25 28.10 15.87
CA PRO A 37 31.07 26.84 15.14
C PRO A 37 29.57 26.60 14.83
N PRO A 38 29.22 26.13 13.62
CA PRO A 38 27.84 25.85 13.25
C PRO A 38 27.20 24.80 14.17
N LEU A 39 25.88 24.84 14.29
CA LEU A 39 25.10 23.91 15.11
C LEU A 39 24.13 23.10 14.27
N MET A 40 23.88 21.88 14.73
CA MET A 40 22.81 21.00 14.26
C MET A 40 21.80 20.85 15.39
N VAL A 41 20.54 21.16 15.10
CA VAL A 41 19.42 21.05 16.04
C VAL A 41 18.54 19.90 15.58
N PHE A 42 18.25 18.97 16.47
CA PHE A 42 17.45 17.78 16.20
C PHE A 42 16.21 17.80 17.08
N HIS A 43 15.03 17.67 16.47
CA HIS A 43 13.78 17.40 17.15
C HIS A 43 13.48 15.91 17.06
N ILE A 44 13.32 15.27 18.21
CA ILE A 44 13.08 13.83 18.33
C ILE A 44 11.68 13.65 18.90
N ASP A 45 10.85 12.87 18.22
CA ASP A 45 9.52 12.49 18.67
C ASP A 45 9.42 10.95 18.65
N ILE A 46 9.02 10.36 19.78
CA ILE A 46 8.96 8.91 19.97
C ILE A 46 7.61 8.40 19.47
N ASP A 47 7.65 7.51 18.47
CA ASP A 47 6.46 7.00 17.83
C ASP A 47 5.62 6.15 18.79
N HIS A 48 4.30 6.38 18.78
CA HIS A 48 3.30 5.64 19.58
C HIS A 48 3.53 5.64 21.10
N PHE A 49 4.22 6.65 21.65
CA PHE A 49 4.51 6.69 23.09
C PHE A 49 3.26 6.67 24.00
N ALA A 50 2.14 7.25 23.54
CA ALA A 50 0.86 7.19 24.24
C ALA A 50 0.40 5.74 24.50
N SER A 51 0.63 4.82 23.55
CA SER A 51 0.31 3.39 23.67
C SER A 51 1.08 2.72 24.81
N ILE A 52 2.32 3.15 25.07
CA ILE A 52 3.12 2.64 26.20
C ILE A 52 2.46 3.07 27.52
N ASN A 53 2.06 4.34 27.63
CA ASN A 53 1.39 4.84 28.82
C ASN A 53 0.05 4.15 29.08
N GLU A 54 -0.73 3.92 28.02
CA GLU A 54 -2.05 3.31 28.10
C GLU A 54 -1.98 1.81 28.42
N ASN A 55 -1.07 1.07 27.78
CA ASN A 55 -1.00 -0.39 27.91
C ASN A 55 -0.12 -0.85 29.08
N MET A 56 0.88 -0.06 29.49
CA MET A 56 1.90 -0.48 30.47
C MET A 56 2.02 0.46 31.68
N SER A 57 1.17 1.49 31.77
CA SER A 57 1.16 2.58 32.76
C SER A 57 2.12 3.74 32.48
N ALA A 58 1.73 4.92 32.97
CA ALA A 58 2.55 6.13 32.90
C ALA A 58 3.91 5.99 33.63
N GLU A 59 4.00 5.12 34.64
CA GLU A 59 5.27 4.88 35.36
C GLU A 59 6.29 4.16 34.46
N VAL A 60 5.84 3.18 33.67
CA VAL A 60 6.68 2.50 32.67
C VAL A 60 7.10 3.46 31.57
N GLY A 61 6.20 4.33 31.10
CA GLY A 61 6.53 5.39 30.15
C GLY A 61 7.60 6.34 30.68
N ASP A 62 7.45 6.83 31.92
CA ASP A 62 8.43 7.74 32.53
C ASP A 62 9.82 7.08 32.70
N GLN A 63 9.86 5.78 33.02
CA GLN A 63 11.09 4.99 33.05
C GLN A 63 11.69 4.82 31.65
N ALA A 64 10.87 4.55 30.62
CA ALA A 64 11.33 4.44 29.25
C ALA A 64 11.98 5.74 28.74
N LEU A 65 11.32 6.89 28.95
CA LEU A 65 11.85 8.21 28.59
C LEU A 65 13.16 8.52 29.29
N THR A 66 13.25 8.17 30.56
CA THR A 66 14.45 8.33 31.36
C THR A 66 15.63 7.55 30.77
N LEU A 67 15.40 6.28 30.43
CA LEU A 67 16.44 5.42 29.88
C LEU A 67 16.87 5.85 28.48
N VAL A 68 15.92 6.28 27.64
CA VAL A 68 16.22 6.90 26.34
C VAL A 68 17.08 8.14 26.51
N ALA A 69 16.66 9.05 27.39
CA ALA A 69 17.38 10.30 27.60
C ALA A 69 18.82 10.05 28.06
N ARG A 70 19.01 9.08 28.97
CA ARG A 70 20.35 8.66 29.40
C ARG A 70 21.16 8.08 28.25
N ARG A 71 20.59 7.15 27.48
CA ARG A 71 21.27 6.52 26.35
C ARG A 71 21.71 7.56 25.31
N LEU A 72 20.84 8.51 25.01
CA LEU A 72 21.16 9.61 24.10
C LEU A 72 22.23 10.53 24.70
N GLN A 73 22.19 10.85 25.99
CA GLN A 73 23.25 11.63 26.64
C GLN A 73 24.61 10.91 26.61
N ASP A 74 24.64 9.61 26.91
CA ASP A 74 25.85 8.78 26.87
C ASP A 74 26.42 8.71 25.44
N PHE A 75 25.54 8.57 24.43
CA PHE A 75 25.92 8.61 23.02
C PHE A 75 26.46 9.99 22.60
N LEU A 76 25.81 11.08 23.00
CA LEU A 76 26.21 12.43 22.64
C LEU A 76 27.56 12.81 23.26
N GLY A 77 27.82 12.41 24.51
CA GLY A 77 29.05 12.74 25.22
C GLY A 77 29.32 14.25 25.22
N THR A 78 30.47 14.66 24.68
CA THR A 78 30.85 16.08 24.53
C THR A 78 30.44 16.70 23.20
N ARG A 79 29.83 15.92 22.30
CA ARG A 79 29.45 16.35 20.94
C ARG A 79 28.17 17.20 20.93
N GLY A 80 27.30 17.02 21.93
CA GLY A 80 26.03 17.73 22.01
C GLY A 80 25.38 17.68 23.38
N LYS A 81 24.18 18.27 23.46
CA LYS A 81 23.34 18.35 24.65
C LYS A 81 21.91 17.94 24.32
N LEU A 82 21.20 17.44 25.33
CA LEU A 82 19.83 16.93 25.24
C LEU A 82 18.93 17.68 26.21
N TRP A 83 17.76 18.10 25.75
CA TRP A 83 16.68 18.65 26.56
C TRP A 83 15.37 17.91 26.30
N ARG A 84 14.48 17.89 27.29
CA ARG A 84 13.11 17.39 27.12
C ARG A 84 12.20 18.53 26.67
N HIS A 85 11.55 18.42 25.51
CA HIS A 85 10.70 19.48 24.96
C HIS A 85 9.23 19.31 25.37
N GLY A 86 8.69 18.12 25.15
CA GLY A 86 7.29 17.76 25.39
C GLY A 86 7.13 16.51 26.27
N SER A 87 5.99 15.84 26.12
CA SER A 87 5.69 14.57 26.79
C SER A 87 6.67 13.47 26.38
N ASP A 88 6.81 13.29 25.08
CA ASP A 88 7.53 12.26 24.35
C ASP A 88 8.53 12.85 23.34
N GLU A 89 8.73 14.16 23.43
CA GLU A 89 9.60 14.93 22.55
C GLU A 89 10.89 15.35 23.25
N MET A 90 12.00 15.26 22.54
CA MET A 90 13.32 15.68 22.98
C MET A 90 14.00 16.54 21.94
N VAL A 91 14.83 17.48 22.38
CA VAL A 91 15.66 18.31 21.51
C VAL A 91 17.12 18.01 21.79
N VAL A 92 17.87 17.71 20.73
CA VAL A 92 19.32 17.58 20.77
C VAL A 92 19.95 18.73 20.02
N VAL A 93 21.03 19.29 20.56
CA VAL A 93 21.89 20.22 19.82
C VAL A 93 23.32 19.74 19.85
N ALA A 94 23.92 19.61 18.68
CA ALA A 94 25.30 19.20 18.51
C ALA A 94 26.10 20.26 17.75
N VAL A 95 27.37 20.40 18.10
CA VAL A 95 28.29 21.33 17.42
C VAL A 95 28.85 20.64 16.19
N ARG A 96 28.71 21.26 15.02
CA ARG A 96 29.26 20.74 13.76
C ARG A 96 30.72 21.16 13.63
N ARG A 97 31.61 20.18 13.69
CA ARG A 97 33.06 20.31 13.47
C ARG A 97 33.48 19.53 12.23
N GLU A 98 34.72 19.71 11.76
CA GLU A 98 35.24 19.01 10.58
C GLU A 98 35.23 17.48 10.72
N ASP A 99 35.32 16.97 11.94
CA ASP A 99 35.30 15.53 12.29
C ASP A 99 33.89 15.00 12.59
N THR A 100 32.86 15.85 12.51
CA THR A 100 31.48 15.45 12.79
C THR A 100 30.85 14.84 11.53
N PRO A 101 30.07 13.73 11.63
CA PRO A 101 29.31 13.19 10.52
C PRO A 101 28.39 14.22 9.86
N LEU A 102 27.91 13.92 8.65
CA LEU A 102 26.88 14.75 8.02
C LEU A 102 25.63 14.81 8.93
N PRO A 103 24.84 15.89 8.87
CA PRO A 103 23.69 16.05 9.77
C PRO A 103 22.70 14.87 9.74
N GLU A 104 22.47 14.32 8.54
CA GLU A 104 21.57 13.18 8.33
C GLU A 104 22.15 11.89 8.92
N ASP A 105 23.45 11.63 8.74
CA ASP A 105 24.13 10.47 9.33
C ASP A 105 24.11 10.54 10.86
N PHE A 106 24.34 11.73 11.44
CA PHE A 106 24.29 11.91 12.89
C PHE A 106 22.87 11.75 13.44
N ALA A 107 21.86 12.22 12.73
CA ALA A 107 20.47 11.97 13.07
C ALA A 107 20.12 10.48 13.01
N GLU A 108 20.67 9.75 12.02
CA GLU A 108 20.47 8.32 11.86
C GLU A 108 21.14 7.53 12.98
N GLU A 109 22.33 7.95 13.44
CA GLU A 109 22.95 7.39 14.65
C GLU A 109 22.07 7.62 15.90
N ILE A 110 21.50 8.82 16.07
CA ILE A 110 20.54 9.13 17.15
C ILE A 110 19.33 8.21 17.06
N ARG A 111 18.75 8.05 15.86
CA ARG A 111 17.59 7.20 15.60
C ARG A 111 17.88 5.74 15.96
N GLN A 112 19.03 5.22 15.55
CA GLN A 112 19.47 3.86 15.89
C GLN A 112 19.64 3.66 17.41
N GLN A 113 20.04 4.68 18.16
CA GLN A 113 20.07 4.60 19.63
C GLN A 113 18.66 4.47 20.22
N LEU A 114 17.63 5.08 19.63
CA LEU A 114 16.24 4.93 20.07
C LEU A 114 15.75 3.49 19.89
N GLU A 115 16.11 2.85 18.77
CA GLU A 115 15.68 1.49 18.41
C GLU A 115 16.27 0.39 19.28
N LEU A 116 17.35 0.67 20.01
CA LEU A 116 17.95 -0.33 20.90
C LEU A 116 16.95 -0.75 21.99
N PRO A 117 16.81 -2.07 22.30
CA PRO A 117 15.85 -2.54 23.28
C PRO A 117 16.03 -1.88 24.65
N LEU A 118 14.92 -1.49 25.29
CA LEU A 118 14.91 -0.90 26.63
C LEU A 118 14.36 -1.90 27.64
N SER A 119 15.17 -2.27 28.62
CA SER A 119 14.72 -3.13 29.72
C SER A 119 14.06 -2.28 30.81
N VAL A 120 12.73 -2.17 30.74
CA VAL A 120 11.89 -1.57 31.79
C VAL A 120 11.13 -2.72 32.45
N LEU A 121 11.76 -3.37 33.43
CA LEU A 121 11.26 -4.62 33.99
C LEU A 121 9.80 -4.50 34.47
N PRO A 122 8.94 -5.50 34.15
CA PRO A 122 9.25 -6.78 33.51
C PRO A 122 9.33 -6.77 31.96
N TYR A 123 9.19 -5.60 31.33
CA TYR A 123 9.08 -5.45 29.88
C TYR A 123 10.42 -5.19 29.19
N THR A 124 10.50 -5.60 27.92
CA THR A 124 11.52 -5.12 26.99
C THR A 124 10.80 -4.30 25.92
N LEU A 125 11.04 -2.99 25.89
CA LEU A 125 10.39 -2.06 24.99
C LEU A 125 11.25 -1.88 23.73
N PHE A 126 10.58 -1.93 22.58
CA PHE A 126 11.15 -1.54 21.29
C PHE A 126 10.43 -0.26 20.89
N MET A 127 11.18 0.82 20.80
CA MET A 127 10.62 2.12 20.47
C MET A 127 11.28 2.61 19.20
N THR A 128 10.48 3.23 18.36
CA THR A 128 10.95 3.92 17.16
C THR A 128 10.74 5.41 17.37
N GLY A 129 11.39 6.21 16.56
CA GLY A 129 11.23 7.64 16.65
C GLY A 129 11.65 8.32 15.37
N LYS A 130 11.12 9.51 15.19
CA LYS A 130 11.39 10.37 14.05
C LYS A 130 12.31 11.50 14.48
N VAL A 131 13.26 11.83 13.61
CA VAL A 131 14.26 12.87 13.88
C VAL A 131 14.22 13.93 12.78
N GLY A 132 13.82 15.14 13.15
CA GLY A 132 13.87 16.30 12.28
C GLY A 132 15.10 17.15 12.56
N ILE A 133 15.75 17.68 11.52
CA ILE A 133 17.04 18.35 11.64
C ILE A 133 16.93 19.79 11.10
N SER A 134 17.46 20.77 11.83
CA SER A 134 17.70 22.13 11.35
C SER A 134 19.13 22.59 11.64
N LEU A 135 19.63 23.55 10.87
CA LEU A 135 21.04 23.96 10.87
C LEU A 135 21.17 25.46 11.18
N CYS A 136 22.07 25.79 12.11
CA CYS A 136 22.49 27.17 12.38
C CYS A 136 23.93 27.36 11.88
N PRO A 137 24.24 28.40 11.09
CA PRO A 137 23.36 29.50 10.65
C PRO A 137 22.61 29.25 9.33
N GLU A 138 22.78 28.08 8.69
CA GLU A 138 22.33 27.82 7.31
C GLU A 138 20.81 27.96 7.09
N HIS A 139 20.01 27.42 8.01
CA HIS A 139 18.54 27.53 7.94
C HIS A 139 18.05 28.80 8.63
N SER A 140 18.57 29.12 9.82
CA SER A 140 18.22 30.31 10.58
C SER A 140 19.26 30.60 11.67
N THR A 141 19.32 31.84 12.13
CA THR A 141 20.09 32.28 13.31
C THR A 141 19.19 32.57 14.52
N SER A 142 17.86 32.40 14.39
CA SER A 142 16.90 32.55 15.48
C SER A 142 16.59 31.19 16.08
N LEU A 143 16.75 31.05 17.41
CA LEU A 143 16.47 29.81 18.13
C LEU A 143 15.03 29.32 17.92
N SER A 144 14.03 30.20 18.01
CA SER A 144 12.63 29.78 17.84
C SER A 144 12.39 29.20 16.45
N ILE A 145 12.92 29.85 15.41
CA ILE A 145 12.77 29.41 14.03
C ILE A 145 13.52 28.09 13.78
N LEU A 146 14.69 27.88 14.40
CA LEU A 146 15.43 26.63 14.29
C LEU A 146 14.66 25.46 14.90
N LEU A 147 14.02 25.66 16.06
CA LEU A 147 13.18 24.65 16.69
C LEU A 147 11.96 24.32 15.81
N ASP A 148 11.25 25.34 15.32
CA ASP A 148 10.10 25.17 14.41
C ASP A 148 10.50 24.38 13.14
N TYR A 149 11.68 24.66 12.59
CA TYR A 149 12.19 23.97 11.40
C TYR A 149 12.57 22.51 11.67
N ALA A 150 13.15 22.22 12.82
CA ALA A 150 13.47 20.86 13.21
C ALA A 150 12.18 20.06 13.48
N GLU A 151 11.20 20.65 14.15
CA GLU A 151 9.89 20.06 14.39
C GLU A 151 9.17 19.75 13.06
N GLU A 152 9.08 20.73 12.15
CA GLU A 152 8.49 20.53 10.81
C GLU A 152 9.17 19.40 10.04
N ALA A 153 10.51 19.31 10.11
CA ALA A 153 11.23 18.23 9.47
C ALA A 153 10.88 16.86 10.09
N SER A 154 10.72 16.76 11.41
CA SER A 154 10.26 15.53 12.06
C SER A 154 8.82 15.18 11.65
N TYR A 155 7.97 16.18 11.44
CA TYR A 155 6.61 15.95 10.95
C TYR A 155 6.60 15.40 9.52
N GLN A 156 7.48 15.87 8.65
CA GLN A 156 7.64 15.27 7.31
C GLN A 156 8.14 13.82 7.40
N ALA A 157 9.07 13.51 8.32
CA ALA A 157 9.48 12.14 8.59
C ALA A 157 8.30 11.24 9.00
N ALA A 158 7.33 11.76 9.78
CA ALA A 158 6.13 11.02 10.14
C ALA A 158 5.28 10.61 8.91
N ARG A 159 5.24 11.44 7.86
CA ARG A 159 4.42 11.18 6.65
C ARG A 159 4.97 10.08 5.76
N GLU A 160 6.22 9.70 5.95
CA GLU A 160 6.92 8.70 5.13
C GLU A 160 6.97 7.32 5.79
N GLY A 161 6.20 7.12 6.86
CA GLY A 161 6.09 5.83 7.57
C GLY A 161 6.61 5.85 9.00
N GLY A 162 7.00 7.02 9.53
CA GLY A 162 7.63 7.12 10.85
C GLY A 162 9.04 6.52 10.85
N ASN A 163 9.67 6.46 12.02
CA ASN A 163 10.99 5.83 12.20
C ASN A 163 12.05 6.24 11.16
N THR A 164 12.15 7.54 10.83
CA THR A 164 13.06 8.04 9.79
C THR A 164 13.63 9.41 10.18
N VAL A 165 14.66 9.84 9.46
CA VAL A 165 15.34 11.11 9.68
C VAL A 165 15.11 12.06 8.52
N ARG A 166 14.90 13.34 8.81
CA ARG A 166 14.70 14.35 7.78
C ARG A 166 15.40 15.65 8.10
N LEU A 167 16.23 16.10 7.15
CA LEU A 167 16.78 17.45 7.15
C LEU A 167 15.74 18.44 6.64
N TYR A 168 15.55 19.52 7.39
CA TYR A 168 14.77 20.66 6.95
C TYR A 168 15.32 21.17 5.62
N THR A 169 14.48 21.26 4.61
CA THR A 169 14.82 21.86 3.32
C THR A 169 13.93 23.07 3.10
N ARG A 170 14.49 24.19 2.63
CA ARG A 170 13.78 25.49 2.51
C ARG A 170 12.52 25.45 1.61
N ASN A 171 12.24 24.33 0.95
CA ASN A 171 10.96 24.03 0.29
C ASN A 171 9.80 23.72 1.27
N SER A 172 10.05 23.62 2.59
CA SER A 172 9.06 23.26 3.62
C SER A 172 8.48 24.44 4.44
N THR A 173 9.02 25.67 4.39
CA THR A 173 8.34 26.86 4.96
C THR A 173 6.98 27.12 4.31
N THR A 174 6.79 26.63 3.09
CA THR A 174 5.50 26.59 2.40
C THR A 174 4.48 25.69 3.10
N ASN A 175 4.86 24.64 3.83
CA ASN A 175 3.93 23.69 4.46
C ASN A 175 3.31 24.22 5.76
N ALA A 176 4.08 24.85 6.66
CA ALA A 176 3.51 25.43 7.90
C ALA A 176 2.55 26.61 7.60
N HIS A 177 2.92 27.45 6.62
CA HIS A 177 2.02 28.51 6.12
C HIS A 177 0.78 27.91 5.43
N SER A 178 0.96 26.87 4.61
CA SER A 178 -0.15 26.16 3.98
C SER A 178 -1.06 25.46 5.00
N GLU A 179 -0.54 24.89 6.09
CA GLU A 179 -1.36 24.23 7.10
C GLU A 179 -2.18 25.25 7.90
N SER A 180 -1.61 26.41 8.23
CA SER A 180 -2.36 27.52 8.82
C SER A 180 -3.47 28.04 7.90
N ILE A 181 -3.17 28.18 6.59
CA ILE A 181 -4.16 28.54 5.58
C ILE A 181 -5.24 27.47 5.47
N ILE A 182 -4.87 26.18 5.44
CA ILE A 182 -5.80 25.05 5.40
C ILE A 182 -6.71 25.08 6.62
N ALA A 183 -6.16 25.20 7.83
CA ALA A 183 -6.92 25.24 9.08
C ALA A 183 -7.92 26.39 9.11
N ARG A 184 -7.55 27.56 8.57
CA ARG A 184 -8.43 28.72 8.50
C ARG A 184 -9.53 28.56 7.45
N GLN A 185 -9.19 28.09 6.25
CA GLN A 185 -10.13 28.08 5.12
C GLN A 185 -11.05 26.86 5.10
N ILE A 186 -10.62 25.71 5.63
CA ILE A 186 -11.39 24.46 5.55
C ILE A 186 -12.74 24.54 6.27
N VAL A 187 -12.81 25.37 7.31
CA VAL A 187 -14.03 25.62 8.09
C VAL A 187 -15.11 26.26 7.22
N ASP A 188 -14.73 27.13 6.27
CA ASP A 188 -15.64 27.85 5.40
C ASP A 188 -15.79 27.20 4.01
N ALA A 189 -15.14 26.05 3.76
CA ALA A 189 -15.10 25.43 2.44
C ALA A 189 -16.50 24.97 1.94
N ILE A 190 -17.37 24.52 2.85
CA ILE A 190 -18.74 24.14 2.54
C ILE A 190 -19.61 25.36 2.18
N PRO A 191 -19.76 26.38 3.04
CA PRO A 191 -20.61 27.54 2.73
C PRO A 191 -20.12 28.33 1.50
N HIS A 192 -18.82 28.33 1.20
CA HIS A 192 -18.28 28.95 -0.01
C HIS A 192 -18.36 28.07 -1.26
N GLY A 193 -18.86 26.83 -1.15
CA GLY A 193 -18.99 25.93 -2.28
C GLY A 193 -17.65 25.60 -2.93
N GLU A 194 -16.61 25.37 -2.13
CA GLU A 194 -15.23 25.08 -2.58
C GLU A 194 -14.97 23.57 -2.74
N LEU A 195 -15.82 22.73 -2.14
CA LEU A 195 -15.70 21.28 -2.22
C LEU A 195 -16.26 20.73 -3.53
N ARG A 196 -15.61 19.72 -4.09
CA ARG A 196 -16.00 19.02 -5.32
C ARG A 196 -15.85 17.52 -5.11
N LEU A 197 -16.76 16.75 -5.69
CA LEU A 197 -16.59 15.30 -5.83
C LEU A 197 -16.01 14.99 -7.22
N ARG A 198 -14.98 14.16 -7.23
CA ARG A 198 -14.51 13.45 -8.41
C ARG A 198 -14.90 11.98 -8.28
N TYR A 199 -14.99 11.28 -9.39
CA TYR A 199 -15.45 9.90 -9.42
C TYR A 199 -14.43 9.03 -10.13
N GLN A 200 -14.08 7.89 -9.54
CA GLN A 200 -13.16 6.94 -10.14
C GLN A 200 -13.86 5.60 -10.38
N PRO A 201 -13.71 4.99 -11.57
CA PRO A 201 -14.41 3.75 -11.90
C PRO A 201 -13.86 2.54 -11.13
N LEU A 202 -14.79 1.70 -10.67
CA LEU A 202 -14.57 0.35 -10.17
C LEU A 202 -14.93 -0.64 -11.28
N VAL A 203 -13.96 -1.44 -11.75
CA VAL A 203 -14.10 -2.29 -12.93
C VAL A 203 -14.16 -3.76 -12.53
N SER A 204 -15.21 -4.46 -12.98
CA SER A 204 -15.40 -5.89 -12.80
C SER A 204 -14.29 -6.69 -13.48
N ALA A 205 -13.72 -7.62 -12.71
CA ALA A 205 -12.77 -8.59 -13.24
C ALA A 205 -13.42 -9.67 -14.08
N ARG A 206 -14.75 -9.81 -14.08
CA ARG A 206 -15.47 -10.86 -14.82
C ARG A 206 -15.71 -10.49 -16.28
N ASP A 207 -15.99 -9.22 -16.55
CA ASP A 207 -16.45 -8.78 -17.86
C ASP A 207 -15.99 -7.37 -18.25
N GLY A 208 -15.20 -6.71 -17.40
CA GLY A 208 -14.63 -5.39 -17.68
C GLY A 208 -15.62 -4.23 -17.69
N ARG A 209 -16.84 -4.44 -17.18
CA ARG A 209 -17.82 -3.35 -16.99
C ARG A 209 -17.49 -2.56 -15.73
N ILE A 210 -17.92 -1.31 -15.72
CA ILE A 210 -17.91 -0.53 -14.49
C ILE A 210 -19.06 -1.03 -13.61
N VAL A 211 -18.73 -1.50 -12.41
CA VAL A 211 -19.70 -1.97 -11.39
C VAL A 211 -19.93 -0.93 -10.29
N GLY A 212 -19.13 0.13 -10.27
CA GLY A 212 -19.32 1.23 -9.35
C GLY A 212 -18.40 2.42 -9.60
N MET A 213 -18.58 3.47 -8.81
CA MET A 213 -17.75 4.66 -8.82
C MET A 213 -17.36 5.02 -7.39
N GLU A 214 -16.08 5.22 -7.11
CA GLU A 214 -15.67 5.81 -5.83
C GLU A 214 -15.77 7.34 -5.91
N ALA A 215 -16.49 7.95 -4.97
CA ALA A 215 -16.61 9.38 -4.80
C ALA A 215 -15.43 9.91 -3.97
N LEU A 216 -14.56 10.65 -4.64
CA LEU A 216 -13.31 11.19 -4.11
C LEU A 216 -13.43 12.69 -3.89
N LEU A 217 -13.33 13.11 -2.64
CA LEU A 217 -13.38 14.52 -2.26
C LEU A 217 -12.17 15.28 -2.84
N ARG A 218 -12.43 16.49 -3.32
CA ARG A 218 -11.43 17.49 -3.70
C ARG A 218 -11.82 18.83 -3.13
N TRP A 219 -10.84 19.61 -2.71
CA TRP A 219 -11.06 20.96 -2.22
C TRP A 219 -10.40 21.97 -3.15
N GLN A 220 -11.20 22.80 -3.80
CA GLN A 220 -10.73 23.89 -4.63
C GLN A 220 -10.49 25.13 -3.74
N SER A 221 -9.35 25.16 -3.05
CA SER A 221 -8.97 26.33 -2.24
C SER A 221 -8.71 27.54 -3.16
N PRO A 222 -9.19 28.74 -2.81
CA PRO A 222 -8.94 29.96 -3.57
C PRO A 222 -7.45 30.35 -3.59
N THR A 223 -6.70 29.96 -2.56
CA THR A 223 -5.27 30.32 -2.42
C THR A 223 -4.31 29.18 -2.75
N LEU A 224 -4.69 27.93 -2.45
CA LEU A 224 -3.81 26.76 -2.59
C LEU A 224 -4.13 25.92 -3.84
N GLY A 225 -5.17 26.29 -4.59
CA GLY A 225 -5.61 25.53 -5.75
C GLY A 225 -6.33 24.23 -5.36
N MET A 226 -6.28 23.23 -6.24
CA MET A 226 -6.98 21.96 -6.03
C MET A 226 -6.19 21.06 -5.07
N LEU A 227 -6.78 20.76 -3.92
CA LEU A 227 -6.21 19.90 -2.88
C LEU A 227 -6.90 18.53 -2.86
N VAL A 228 -6.09 17.51 -2.59
CA VAL A 228 -6.53 16.12 -2.34
C VAL A 228 -6.71 15.88 -0.82
N PRO A 229 -7.55 14.92 -0.41
CA PRO A 229 -7.89 14.70 1.00
C PRO A 229 -6.66 14.53 1.90
N GLU A 230 -5.61 13.84 1.45
CA GLU A 230 -4.38 13.59 2.21
C GLU A 230 -3.66 14.88 2.65
N ARG A 231 -3.96 16.02 2.01
CA ARG A 231 -3.41 17.33 2.38
C ARG A 231 -4.17 18.06 3.49
N PHE A 232 -5.47 17.79 3.68
CA PHE A 232 -6.31 18.57 4.62
C PHE A 232 -7.13 17.74 5.60
N MET A 233 -7.28 16.43 5.39
CA MET A 233 -8.15 15.57 6.21
C MET A 233 -7.74 15.54 7.68
N ARG A 234 -6.43 15.44 7.99
CA ARG A 234 -5.95 15.50 9.38
C ARG A 234 -6.32 16.82 10.07
N THR A 235 -6.20 17.94 9.35
CA THR A 235 -6.60 19.25 9.87
C THR A 235 -8.12 19.32 10.06
N ALA A 236 -8.90 18.77 9.12
CA ALA A 236 -10.35 18.69 9.21
C ALA A 236 -10.83 17.85 10.40
N GLU A 237 -10.13 16.75 10.70
CA GLU A 237 -10.37 15.90 11.88
C GLU A 237 -10.04 16.63 13.18
N ARG A 238 -8.85 17.24 13.26
CA ARG A 238 -8.42 18.03 14.43
C ARG A 238 -9.39 19.17 14.76
N LEU A 239 -9.95 19.82 13.73
CA LEU A 239 -10.92 20.90 13.88
C LEU A 239 -12.37 20.41 14.02
N GLY A 240 -12.63 19.11 13.90
CA GLY A 240 -13.97 18.52 13.98
C GLY A 240 -14.88 18.78 12.77
N VAL A 241 -14.43 19.55 11.77
CA VAL A 241 -15.20 19.86 10.55
C VAL A 241 -15.36 18.65 9.62
N ILE A 242 -14.61 17.58 9.85
CA ILE A 242 -14.71 16.34 9.07
C ILE A 242 -16.11 15.74 9.06
N VAL A 243 -16.88 15.92 10.14
CA VAL A 243 -18.26 15.42 10.23
C VAL A 243 -19.16 16.15 9.23
N GLN A 244 -19.06 17.48 9.17
CA GLN A 244 -19.84 18.32 8.25
C GLN A 244 -19.43 18.06 6.79
N ILE A 245 -18.12 17.89 6.54
CA ILE A 245 -17.60 17.53 5.23
C ILE A 245 -18.14 16.16 4.81
N GLY A 246 -18.09 15.18 5.70
CA GLY A 246 -18.59 13.83 5.43
C GLY A 246 -20.08 13.78 5.17
N GLU A 247 -20.89 14.57 5.88
CA GLU A 247 -22.31 14.76 5.58
C GLU A 247 -22.51 15.37 4.17
N TRP A 248 -21.77 16.44 3.84
CA TRP A 248 -21.82 17.06 2.52
C TRP A 248 -21.42 16.08 1.40
N VAL A 249 -20.39 15.26 1.63
CA VAL A 249 -19.94 14.23 0.69
C VAL A 249 -21.03 13.20 0.46
N LEU A 250 -21.62 12.64 1.54
CA LEU A 250 -22.69 11.65 1.46
C LEU A 250 -23.92 12.20 0.72
N GLN A 251 -24.38 13.40 1.07
CA GLN A 251 -25.52 14.04 0.42
C GLN A 251 -25.28 14.22 -1.09
N ASN A 252 -24.09 14.71 -1.49
CA ASN A 252 -23.78 14.92 -2.90
C ASN A 252 -23.56 13.62 -3.66
N ALA A 253 -22.98 12.59 -3.02
CA ALA A 253 -22.84 11.26 -3.60
C ALA A 253 -24.20 10.60 -3.83
N VAL A 254 -25.10 10.64 -2.85
CA VAL A 254 -26.48 10.11 -2.97
C VAL A 254 -27.25 10.86 -4.06
N ARG A 255 -27.14 12.19 -4.11
CA ARG A 255 -27.76 12.98 -5.18
C ARG A 255 -27.22 12.60 -6.56
N GLN A 256 -25.92 12.37 -6.68
CA GLN A 256 -25.32 11.93 -7.95
C GLN A 256 -25.74 10.51 -8.33
N ALA A 257 -25.86 9.59 -7.36
CA ALA A 257 -26.39 8.25 -7.57
C ALA A 257 -27.81 8.31 -8.15
N ARG A 258 -28.67 9.19 -7.60
CA ARG A 258 -30.02 9.40 -8.13
C ARG A 258 -30.01 9.84 -9.59
N LEU A 259 -29.16 10.81 -9.93
CA LEU A 259 -29.03 11.32 -11.30
C LEU A 259 -28.58 10.23 -12.28
N TRP A 260 -27.60 9.40 -11.92
CA TRP A 260 -27.18 8.28 -12.78
C TRP A 260 -28.26 7.20 -12.87
N ARG A 261 -28.98 6.91 -11.79
CA ARG A 261 -30.12 6.00 -11.81
C ARG A 261 -31.22 6.48 -12.77
N ASP A 262 -31.55 7.77 -12.74
CA ASP A 262 -32.54 8.36 -13.66
C ASP A 262 -32.09 8.34 -15.13
N GLN A 263 -30.80 8.18 -15.39
CA GLN A 263 -30.23 7.96 -16.72
C GLN A 263 -30.25 6.50 -17.17
N GLY A 264 -30.78 5.59 -16.34
CA GLY A 264 -30.90 4.15 -16.62
C GLY A 264 -29.72 3.30 -16.14
N PHE A 265 -28.83 3.84 -15.30
CA PHE A 265 -27.79 3.03 -14.65
C PHE A 265 -28.34 2.47 -13.34
N ASP A 266 -28.89 1.26 -13.38
CA ASP A 266 -29.57 0.62 -12.24
C ASP A 266 -28.80 -0.57 -11.61
N ASP A 267 -27.67 -0.95 -12.21
CA ASP A 267 -26.81 -2.05 -11.78
C ASP A 267 -25.38 -1.56 -11.43
N PHE A 268 -25.28 -0.61 -10.50
CA PHE A 268 -23.99 -0.11 -10.00
C PHE A 268 -24.10 0.51 -8.59
N SER A 269 -22.97 0.69 -7.89
CA SER A 269 -22.91 1.42 -6.62
C SER A 269 -21.95 2.61 -6.62
N ILE A 270 -22.22 3.64 -5.81
CA ILE A 270 -21.28 4.70 -5.47
C ILE A 270 -20.64 4.39 -4.12
N ALA A 271 -19.32 4.29 -4.10
CA ALA A 271 -18.55 4.12 -2.89
C ALA A 271 -18.17 5.48 -2.28
N VAL A 272 -18.32 5.63 -0.96
CA VAL A 272 -18.06 6.86 -0.22
C VAL A 272 -17.24 6.56 1.02
N ASN A 273 -16.12 7.26 1.18
CA ASN A 273 -15.29 7.18 2.38
C ASN A 273 -15.99 7.78 3.60
N VAL A 274 -15.98 7.05 4.72
CA VAL A 274 -16.57 7.47 6.00
C VAL A 274 -15.49 7.48 7.07
N SER A 275 -15.36 8.62 7.76
CA SER A 275 -14.43 8.74 8.89
C SER A 275 -14.90 7.98 10.12
N THR A 276 -13.97 7.50 10.95
CA THR A 276 -14.27 6.86 12.24
C THR A 276 -15.11 7.76 13.15
N LEU A 277 -14.86 9.08 13.12
CA LEU A 277 -15.63 10.05 13.90
C LEU A 277 -17.10 10.12 13.48
N GLN A 278 -17.42 9.95 12.19
CA GLN A 278 -18.81 9.87 11.74
C GLN A 278 -19.49 8.57 12.19
N LEU A 279 -18.80 7.43 12.08
CA LEU A 279 -19.33 6.14 12.51
C LEU A 279 -19.64 6.10 14.01
N LEU A 280 -18.86 6.83 14.82
CA LEU A 280 -19.07 6.93 16.27
C LEU A 280 -20.19 7.89 16.67
N ARG A 281 -20.78 8.66 15.75
CA ARG A 281 -21.85 9.60 16.10
C ARG A 281 -23.17 8.88 16.35
N PRO A 282 -23.83 9.15 17.50
CA PRO A 282 -25.21 8.73 17.72
C PRO A 282 -26.11 9.33 16.63
N GLY A 283 -26.77 8.49 15.85
CA GLY A 283 -27.69 8.91 14.79
C GLY A 283 -27.16 8.79 13.36
N PHE A 284 -25.87 8.47 13.14
CA PHE A 284 -25.30 8.34 11.79
C PHE A 284 -26.11 7.40 10.88
N PHE A 285 -26.53 6.23 11.40
CA PHE A 285 -27.42 5.31 10.69
C PHE A 285 -28.72 6.01 10.21
N ASN A 286 -29.42 6.70 11.12
CA ASN A 286 -30.67 7.40 10.80
C ASN A 286 -30.45 8.53 9.78
N GLU A 287 -29.34 9.26 9.90
CA GLU A 287 -28.96 10.33 8.96
C GLU A 287 -28.78 9.77 7.54
N VAL A 288 -28.03 8.67 7.38
CA VAL A 288 -27.81 8.01 6.09
C VAL A 288 -29.13 7.50 5.49
N MET A 289 -29.96 6.85 6.29
CA MET A 289 -31.25 6.32 5.81
C MET A 289 -32.21 7.44 5.41
N ALA A 290 -32.27 8.54 6.18
CA ALA A 290 -33.08 9.70 5.83
C ALA A 290 -32.63 10.36 4.51
N MET A 291 -31.32 10.45 4.27
CA MET A 291 -30.77 10.96 3.01
C MET A 291 -31.18 10.11 1.80
N LEU A 292 -31.02 8.79 1.93
CA LEU A 292 -31.39 7.82 0.88
C LEU A 292 -32.89 7.86 0.56
N GLN A 293 -33.74 7.87 1.60
CA GLN A 293 -35.19 7.97 1.47
C GLN A 293 -35.60 9.27 0.79
N THR A 294 -35.08 10.41 1.24
CA THR A 294 -35.37 11.73 0.67
C THR A 294 -34.97 11.82 -0.80
N ALA A 295 -33.84 11.22 -1.17
CA ALA A 295 -33.37 11.21 -2.55
C ALA A 295 -34.05 10.15 -3.44
N GLY A 296 -34.79 9.20 -2.87
CA GLY A 296 -35.37 8.05 -3.60
C GLY A 296 -34.31 7.08 -4.13
N VAL A 297 -33.18 6.95 -3.40
CA VAL A 297 -32.06 6.07 -3.77
C VAL A 297 -32.12 4.81 -2.90
N PRO A 298 -32.14 3.60 -3.50
CA PRO A 298 -32.11 2.35 -2.74
C PRO A 298 -30.75 2.18 -2.08
N ALA A 299 -30.72 1.62 -0.88
CA ALA A 299 -29.50 1.43 -0.10
C ALA A 299 -28.37 0.70 -0.85
N GLN A 300 -28.70 -0.27 -1.70
CA GLN A 300 -27.74 -1.04 -2.51
C GLN A 300 -26.91 -0.20 -3.50
N PHE A 301 -27.34 1.04 -3.80
CA PHE A 301 -26.60 1.97 -4.65
C PHE A 301 -25.46 2.67 -3.92
N VAL A 302 -25.35 2.50 -2.60
CA VAL A 302 -24.32 3.13 -1.79
C VAL A 302 -23.45 2.06 -1.15
N THR A 303 -22.14 2.27 -1.26
CA THR A 303 -21.13 1.51 -0.53
C THR A 303 -20.42 2.47 0.40
N LEU A 304 -20.29 2.13 1.69
CA LEU A 304 -19.51 2.92 2.63
C LEU A 304 -18.14 2.28 2.82
N GLU A 305 -17.10 3.06 2.54
CA GLU A 305 -15.71 2.66 2.72
C GLU A 305 -15.23 3.13 4.08
N ILE A 306 -14.73 2.20 4.87
CA ILE A 306 -14.36 2.40 6.27
C ILE A 306 -12.89 2.03 6.39
N ASN A 307 -12.11 2.91 7.01
CA ASN A 307 -10.71 2.60 7.29
C ASN A 307 -10.60 1.48 8.33
N GLU A 308 -9.62 0.61 8.15
CA GLU A 308 -9.23 -0.43 9.08
C GLU A 308 -9.14 0.04 10.55
N SER A 309 -8.58 1.23 10.81
CA SER A 309 -8.45 1.81 12.16
C SER A 309 -9.79 2.13 12.85
N ALA A 310 -10.91 2.16 12.11
CA ALA A 310 -12.23 2.31 12.71
C ALA A 310 -12.66 1.06 13.50
N LEU A 311 -12.13 -0.12 13.16
CA LEU A 311 -12.53 -1.40 13.74
C LEU A 311 -11.93 -1.66 15.13
N THR A 312 -10.96 -0.87 15.57
CA THR A 312 -10.34 -1.00 16.89
C THR A 312 -10.99 -0.10 17.95
N ASN A 313 -11.78 0.89 17.53
CA ASN A 313 -12.38 1.91 18.40
C ASN A 313 -13.82 1.56 18.79
N ASN A 314 -14.14 1.58 20.09
CA ASN A 314 -15.47 1.35 20.67
C ASN A 314 -16.27 0.24 19.94
N VAL A 315 -15.71 -0.97 20.03
CA VAL A 315 -15.95 -2.11 19.14
C VAL A 315 -17.45 -2.48 19.03
N ASN A 316 -18.22 -2.34 20.11
CA ASN A 316 -19.64 -2.72 20.11
C ASN A 316 -20.53 -1.71 19.36
N PHE A 317 -20.33 -0.41 19.58
CA PHE A 317 -21.16 0.63 18.95
C PHE A 317 -20.94 0.70 17.45
N VAL A 318 -19.68 0.64 17.01
CA VAL A 318 -19.32 0.61 15.58
C VAL A 318 -19.90 -0.64 14.92
N HIS A 319 -19.79 -1.79 15.58
CA HIS A 319 -20.36 -3.05 15.09
C HIS A 319 -21.88 -2.96 14.89
N GLU A 320 -22.63 -2.46 15.88
CA GLU A 320 -24.08 -2.30 15.78
C GLU A 320 -24.47 -1.34 14.65
N THR A 321 -23.77 -0.20 14.53
CA THR A 321 -24.02 0.77 13.46
C THR A 321 -23.80 0.15 12.08
N MET A 322 -22.68 -0.56 11.90
CA MET A 322 -22.37 -1.27 10.66
C MET A 322 -23.41 -2.37 10.36
N ALA A 323 -23.77 -3.17 11.36
CA ALA A 323 -24.77 -4.23 11.20
C ALA A 323 -26.13 -3.66 10.76
N ASN A 324 -26.56 -2.54 11.35
CA ASN A 324 -27.81 -1.87 10.98
C ASN A 324 -27.76 -1.35 9.53
N LEU A 325 -26.67 -0.67 9.14
CA LEU A 325 -26.49 -0.19 7.76
C LEU A 325 -26.55 -1.35 6.75
N ARG A 326 -25.86 -2.45 7.05
CA ARG A 326 -25.84 -3.64 6.20
C ARG A 326 -27.21 -4.31 6.08
N ASN A 327 -27.96 -4.40 7.18
CA ASN A 327 -29.30 -4.98 7.19
C ASN A 327 -30.29 -4.20 6.32
N GLU A 328 -30.09 -2.89 6.16
CA GLU A 328 -30.86 -2.05 5.23
C GLU A 328 -30.40 -2.18 3.77
N GLY A 329 -29.33 -2.95 3.50
CA GLY A 329 -28.81 -3.21 2.17
C GLY A 329 -27.68 -2.28 1.71
N ILE A 330 -27.11 -1.47 2.61
CA ILE A 330 -25.90 -0.68 2.30
C ILE A 330 -24.70 -1.61 2.32
N SER A 331 -23.91 -1.64 1.24
CA SER A 331 -22.67 -2.43 1.22
C SER A 331 -21.59 -1.75 2.06
N LEU A 332 -20.84 -2.54 2.83
CA LEU A 332 -19.72 -2.04 3.63
C LEU A 332 -18.39 -2.57 3.08
N SER A 333 -17.42 -1.69 2.91
CA SER A 333 -16.10 -2.01 2.38
C SER A 333 -15.02 -1.58 3.36
N LEU A 334 -14.06 -2.46 3.62
CA LEU A 334 -12.87 -2.12 4.40
C LEU A 334 -11.78 -1.57 3.46
N ASP A 335 -11.30 -0.36 3.73
CA ASP A 335 -10.29 0.32 2.90
C ASP A 335 -8.87 0.24 3.47
N ASN A 336 -7.88 0.27 2.58
CA ASN A 336 -6.43 0.20 2.84
C ASN A 336 -5.97 -1.01 3.67
N PHE A 337 -6.62 -2.16 3.48
CA PHE A 337 -6.35 -3.36 4.29
C PHE A 337 -4.91 -3.86 4.14
N GLY A 338 -4.31 -4.19 5.28
CA GLY A 338 -2.95 -4.75 5.38
C GLY A 338 -1.87 -3.73 5.73
N THR A 339 -2.23 -2.44 5.83
CA THR A 339 -1.30 -1.37 6.24
C THR A 339 -1.40 -1.00 7.72
N GLY A 340 -2.44 -1.47 8.42
CA GLY A 340 -2.67 -1.24 9.85
C GLY A 340 -2.40 -2.46 10.73
N ASP A 341 -2.51 -2.24 12.05
CA ASP A 341 -2.30 -3.25 13.10
C ASP A 341 -3.53 -4.17 13.33
N SER A 342 -4.48 -4.29 12.39
CA SER A 342 -5.67 -5.07 12.69
C SER A 342 -5.38 -6.54 12.90
N SER A 343 -5.92 -7.03 13.99
CA SER A 343 -6.06 -8.45 14.19
C SER A 343 -7.06 -9.00 13.19
N LEU A 344 -6.72 -10.08 12.49
CA LEU A 344 -7.65 -10.89 11.68
C LEU A 344 -8.95 -11.23 12.42
N SER A 345 -8.90 -11.28 13.76
CA SER A 345 -10.07 -11.46 14.62
C SER A 345 -11.11 -10.34 14.49
N ALA A 346 -10.71 -9.10 14.22
CA ALA A 346 -11.63 -8.00 13.96
C ALA A 346 -12.37 -8.24 12.65
N LEU A 347 -11.66 -8.61 11.59
CA LEU A 347 -12.26 -8.85 10.26
C LEU A 347 -13.36 -9.91 10.29
N VAL A 348 -13.18 -10.98 11.07
CA VAL A 348 -14.19 -12.04 11.25
C VAL A 348 -15.42 -11.54 12.01
N ARG A 349 -15.26 -10.58 12.91
CA ARG A 349 -16.34 -10.08 13.77
C ARG A 349 -17.23 -9.05 13.06
N TYR A 350 -16.67 -8.23 12.17
CA TYR A 350 -17.41 -7.11 11.59
C TYR A 350 -18.18 -7.49 10.32
N PRO A 351 -19.39 -6.94 10.12
CA PRO A 351 -20.24 -7.27 8.98
C PRO A 351 -19.79 -6.48 7.73
N VAL A 352 -18.64 -6.85 7.15
CA VAL A 352 -18.07 -6.22 5.93
C VAL A 352 -18.31 -7.10 4.72
N ASP A 353 -18.70 -6.49 3.59
CA ASP A 353 -19.00 -7.20 2.34
C ASP A 353 -17.82 -7.18 1.35
N ARG A 354 -16.95 -6.16 1.47
CA ARG A 354 -15.84 -5.93 0.54
C ARG A 354 -14.53 -5.63 1.27
N LEU A 355 -13.43 -6.04 0.65
CA LEU A 355 -12.07 -5.84 1.15
C LEU A 355 -11.23 -5.14 0.07
N LYS A 356 -10.75 -3.91 0.33
CA LYS A 356 -9.87 -3.19 -0.60
C LYS A 356 -8.41 -3.38 -0.21
N ILE A 357 -7.63 -3.95 -1.13
CA ILE A 357 -6.18 -4.14 -1.00
C ILE A 357 -5.52 -2.78 -1.21
N ASP A 358 -4.66 -2.37 -0.27
CA ASP A 358 -3.89 -1.13 -0.41
C ASP A 358 -2.96 -1.15 -1.63
N ARG A 359 -2.79 0.02 -2.27
CA ARG A 359 -1.98 0.18 -3.48
C ARG A 359 -0.51 -0.22 -3.28
N SER A 360 0.03 -0.13 -2.07
CA SER A 360 1.43 -0.49 -1.78
C SER A 360 1.71 -1.97 -2.07
N PHE A 361 0.72 -2.84 -1.86
CA PHE A 361 0.84 -4.27 -2.17
C PHE A 361 0.72 -4.56 -3.67
N ILE A 362 0.02 -3.71 -4.42
CA ILE A 362 -0.19 -3.87 -5.87
C ILE A 362 1.00 -3.33 -6.67
N LYS A 363 1.62 -2.23 -6.22
CA LYS A 363 2.70 -1.53 -6.93
C LYS A 363 3.86 -2.46 -7.32
N SER A 364 4.26 -3.35 -6.42
CA SER A 364 5.40 -4.27 -6.59
C SER A 364 5.02 -5.69 -6.98
N ALA A 365 3.72 -6.01 -7.07
CA ALA A 365 3.22 -7.38 -7.21
C ALA A 365 3.74 -8.18 -8.44
N PRO A 366 3.96 -7.58 -9.63
CA PRO A 366 4.38 -8.35 -10.81
C PRO A 366 5.78 -8.98 -10.70
N ALA A 367 6.64 -8.53 -9.78
CA ALA A 367 8.04 -8.94 -9.68
C ALA A 367 8.31 -10.15 -8.77
N GLY A 368 7.27 -10.85 -8.30
CA GLY A 368 7.43 -12.01 -7.41
C GLY A 368 7.92 -11.65 -6.00
N SER A 369 7.65 -10.42 -5.56
CA SER A 369 8.11 -9.88 -4.28
C SER A 369 7.24 -10.33 -3.09
N ARG A 370 7.66 -9.96 -1.87
CA ARG A 370 6.89 -10.19 -0.62
C ARG A 370 5.47 -9.60 -0.72
N GLU A 371 5.34 -8.44 -1.34
CA GLU A 371 4.07 -7.73 -1.55
C GLU A 371 3.12 -8.55 -2.42
N ALA A 372 3.63 -9.26 -3.44
CA ALA A 372 2.83 -10.15 -4.27
C ALA A 372 2.24 -11.32 -3.46
N ALA A 373 3.02 -11.87 -2.51
CA ALA A 373 2.54 -12.92 -1.62
C ALA A 373 1.46 -12.42 -0.65
N ILE A 374 1.62 -11.20 -0.13
CA ILE A 374 0.63 -10.56 0.74
C ILE A 374 -0.67 -10.31 -0.04
N ALA A 375 -0.60 -9.76 -1.26
CA ALA A 375 -1.77 -9.55 -2.10
C ALA A 375 -2.54 -10.87 -2.36
N ARG A 376 -1.84 -11.97 -2.67
CA ARG A 376 -2.46 -13.31 -2.81
C ARG A 376 -3.15 -13.78 -1.54
N ALA A 377 -2.49 -13.61 -0.40
CA ALA A 377 -3.04 -14.00 0.89
C ALA A 377 -4.31 -13.21 1.23
N ILE A 378 -4.31 -11.89 0.95
CA ILE A 378 -5.49 -11.04 1.16
C ILE A 378 -6.64 -11.46 0.25
N ILE A 379 -6.38 -11.75 -1.03
CA ILE A 379 -7.43 -12.21 -1.96
C ILE A 379 -8.06 -13.51 -1.48
N ALA A 380 -7.23 -14.52 -1.20
CA ALA A 380 -7.70 -15.83 -0.73
C ALA A 380 -8.49 -15.72 0.58
N MET A 381 -8.02 -14.88 1.51
CA MET A 381 -8.70 -14.63 2.78
C MET A 381 -10.08 -13.97 2.58
N GLY A 382 -10.15 -12.92 1.75
CA GLY A 382 -11.41 -12.25 1.44
C GLY A 382 -12.44 -13.24 0.91
N HIS A 383 -12.05 -14.10 -0.04
CA HIS A 383 -12.93 -15.14 -0.59
C HIS A 383 -13.36 -16.18 0.44
N GLN A 384 -12.45 -16.63 1.31
CA GLN A 384 -12.79 -17.58 2.39
C GLN A 384 -13.77 -17.00 3.41
N LEU A 385 -13.78 -15.68 3.59
CA LEU A 385 -14.73 -14.96 4.44
C LEU A 385 -16.00 -14.54 3.69
N GLY A 386 -16.15 -14.90 2.41
CA GLY A 386 -17.31 -14.54 1.59
C GLY A 386 -17.35 -13.07 1.17
N MET A 387 -16.21 -12.37 1.19
CA MET A 387 -16.08 -10.97 0.83
C MET A 387 -15.65 -10.81 -0.64
N THR A 388 -16.09 -9.72 -1.28
CA THR A 388 -15.60 -9.30 -2.59
C THR A 388 -14.29 -8.53 -2.45
N VAL A 389 -13.26 -8.88 -3.22
CA VAL A 389 -11.93 -8.26 -3.10
C VAL A 389 -11.70 -7.23 -4.20
N ILE A 390 -11.33 -6.01 -3.79
CA ILE A 390 -11.04 -4.88 -4.68
C ILE A 390 -9.53 -4.60 -4.61
N ALA A 391 -8.87 -4.47 -5.76
CA ALA A 391 -7.48 -4.05 -5.82
C ALA A 391 -7.35 -2.56 -6.18
N ASN A 392 -6.77 -1.77 -5.27
CA ASN A 392 -6.52 -0.34 -5.49
C ASN A 392 -5.17 -0.09 -6.19
N GLY A 393 -5.10 0.98 -6.97
CA GLY A 393 -3.84 1.44 -7.57
C GLY A 393 -3.35 0.58 -8.74
N VAL A 394 -4.27 0.01 -9.53
CA VAL A 394 -3.91 -0.69 -10.77
C VAL A 394 -3.55 0.33 -11.85
N GLU A 395 -2.26 0.40 -12.19
CA GLU A 395 -1.68 1.38 -13.09
C GLU A 395 -1.12 0.74 -14.38
N SER A 396 -0.89 -0.58 -14.39
CA SER A 396 -0.30 -1.29 -15.52
C SER A 396 -1.04 -2.59 -15.88
N GLN A 397 -0.90 -3.01 -17.14
CA GLN A 397 -1.43 -4.29 -17.62
C GLN A 397 -0.79 -5.50 -16.90
N ALA A 398 0.46 -5.38 -16.46
CA ALA A 398 1.14 -6.43 -15.69
C ALA A 398 0.48 -6.66 -14.32
N GLN A 399 0.14 -5.57 -13.61
CA GLN A 399 -0.61 -5.64 -12.35
C GLN A 399 -2.00 -6.25 -12.57
N LEU A 400 -2.69 -5.82 -13.62
CA LEU A 400 -4.01 -6.37 -13.98
C LEU A 400 -3.93 -7.89 -14.25
N GLY A 401 -2.94 -8.34 -15.04
CA GLY A 401 -2.74 -9.77 -15.34
C GLY A 401 -2.42 -10.59 -14.09
N PHE A 402 -1.59 -10.06 -13.18
CA PHE A 402 -1.33 -10.67 -11.89
C PHE A 402 -2.61 -10.82 -11.06
N LEU A 403 -3.38 -9.74 -10.91
CA LEU A 403 -4.61 -9.73 -10.11
C LEU A 403 -5.68 -10.67 -10.67
N ARG A 404 -5.83 -10.72 -12.00
CA ARG A 404 -6.74 -11.66 -12.68
C ARG A 404 -6.39 -13.12 -12.44
N ARG A 405 -5.10 -13.49 -12.51
CA ARG A 405 -4.64 -14.87 -12.26
C ARG A 405 -4.83 -15.33 -10.81
N ASN A 406 -5.02 -14.38 -9.89
CA ASN A 406 -5.29 -14.67 -8.49
C ASN A 406 -6.76 -14.39 -8.15
N ASP A 407 -7.65 -14.38 -9.15
CA ASP A 407 -9.11 -14.28 -9.01
C ASP A 407 -9.62 -13.04 -8.25
N CYS A 408 -8.88 -11.93 -8.27
CA CYS A 408 -9.37 -10.68 -7.70
C CYS A 408 -10.63 -10.18 -8.45
N ASP A 409 -11.65 -9.74 -7.71
CA ASP A 409 -13.00 -9.53 -8.24
C ASP A 409 -13.21 -8.17 -8.94
N ILE A 410 -12.58 -7.12 -8.42
CA ILE A 410 -12.78 -5.74 -8.86
C ILE A 410 -11.45 -4.98 -8.88
N PHE A 411 -11.27 -4.14 -9.89
CA PHE A 411 -10.07 -3.32 -10.06
C PHE A 411 -10.37 -1.83 -10.00
N GLN A 412 -9.45 -1.08 -9.39
CA GLN A 412 -9.48 0.37 -9.35
C GLN A 412 -8.07 0.93 -9.59
N GLY A 413 -7.95 1.93 -10.45
CA GLY A 413 -6.68 2.63 -10.65
C GLY A 413 -6.61 3.40 -11.96
N TYR A 414 -5.47 4.06 -12.20
CA TYR A 414 -5.29 4.96 -13.33
C TYR A 414 -5.30 4.24 -14.68
N LEU A 415 -5.11 2.92 -14.71
CA LEU A 415 -5.31 2.12 -15.92
C LEU A 415 -6.72 2.26 -16.49
N PHE A 416 -7.73 2.44 -15.63
CA PHE A 416 -9.14 2.56 -16.01
C PHE A 416 -9.62 4.02 -16.06
N GLY A 417 -8.89 4.92 -15.42
CA GLY A 417 -9.14 6.34 -15.45
C GLY A 417 -8.73 7.04 -14.16
N GLU A 418 -8.26 8.26 -14.31
CA GLU A 418 -8.08 9.16 -13.18
C GLU A 418 -9.45 9.63 -12.62
N PRO A 419 -9.50 10.09 -11.36
CA PRO A 419 -10.69 10.68 -10.78
C PRO A 419 -11.25 11.83 -11.64
N MET A 420 -12.49 11.69 -12.12
CA MET A 420 -13.08 12.58 -13.14
C MET A 420 -14.33 13.32 -12.64
N SER A 421 -14.85 14.30 -13.40
CA SER A 421 -16.11 14.97 -13.04
C SER A 421 -17.31 14.01 -13.14
N ALA A 422 -18.43 14.37 -12.50
CA ALA A 422 -19.68 13.62 -12.62
C ALA A 422 -20.13 13.44 -14.08
N GLU A 423 -19.94 14.45 -14.93
CA GLU A 423 -20.30 14.40 -16.36
C GLU A 423 -19.44 13.37 -17.10
N SER A 424 -18.11 13.44 -16.93
CA SER A 424 -17.18 12.48 -17.52
C SER A 424 -17.42 11.06 -17.02
N ALA A 425 -17.74 10.91 -15.73
CA ALA A 425 -18.08 9.62 -15.14
C ALA A 425 -19.38 9.04 -15.72
N GLY A 426 -20.40 9.88 -15.94
CA GLY A 426 -21.63 9.47 -16.65
C GLY A 426 -21.37 9.01 -18.09
N MET A 427 -20.41 9.62 -18.78
CA MET A 427 -19.97 9.13 -20.10
C MET A 427 -19.17 7.83 -19.98
N ALA A 428 -18.33 7.69 -18.95
CA ALA A 428 -17.55 6.50 -18.69
C ALA A 428 -18.44 5.28 -18.37
N LEU A 429 -19.54 5.45 -17.63
CA LEU A 429 -20.52 4.39 -17.34
C LEU A 429 -21.08 3.71 -18.60
N ARG A 430 -21.03 4.36 -19.77
CA ARG A 430 -21.44 3.76 -21.05
C ARG A 430 -20.34 2.94 -21.73
N ARG A 431 -19.11 2.98 -21.22
CA ARG A 431 -17.94 2.30 -21.77
C ARG A 431 -17.76 0.93 -21.13
N ARG A 432 -17.17 0.01 -21.88
CA ARG A 432 -16.55 -1.21 -21.35
C ARG A 432 -15.04 -1.04 -21.43
N TYR A 433 -14.36 -1.11 -20.29
CA TYR A 433 -12.91 -0.85 -20.23
C TYR A 433 -12.10 -2.06 -20.65
N LEU A 434 -12.65 -3.27 -20.52
CA LEU A 434 -12.04 -4.48 -21.05
C LEU A 434 -12.94 -5.06 -22.14
N ARG A 435 -12.34 -5.46 -23.26
CA ARG A 435 -13.11 -6.03 -24.38
C ARG A 435 -13.58 -7.44 -24.02
N PRO A 436 -14.83 -7.81 -24.38
CA PRO A 436 -15.32 -9.17 -24.23
C PRO A 436 -14.45 -10.22 -24.92
N GLU A 437 -13.63 -9.88 -25.91
CA GLU A 437 -12.71 -10.86 -26.53
C GLU A 437 -11.66 -11.42 -25.55
N SER A 438 -11.34 -10.67 -24.49
CA SER A 438 -10.51 -11.13 -23.36
C SER A 438 -11.28 -11.80 -22.21
N PHE A 439 -12.60 -11.96 -22.38
CA PHE A 439 -13.58 -12.43 -21.38
C PHE A 439 -14.66 -13.38 -21.94
N ALA A 440 -14.72 -13.61 -23.24
CA ALA A 440 -15.51 -14.67 -23.80
C ALA A 440 -15.00 -15.93 -23.12
N GLU A 441 -15.92 -16.77 -22.68
CA GLU A 441 -15.65 -18.17 -22.40
C GLU A 441 -15.08 -18.80 -23.68
N SER A 442 -13.83 -18.49 -24.00
CA SER A 442 -13.02 -19.34 -24.83
C SER A 442 -12.90 -20.59 -23.98
N ARG A 443 -13.64 -21.64 -24.35
CA ARG A 443 -13.08 -22.99 -24.37
C ARG A 443 -11.58 -22.81 -24.58
N PRO A 444 -10.70 -23.33 -23.71
CA PRO A 444 -9.29 -22.97 -23.79
C PRO A 444 -8.85 -23.29 -25.21
N ASP A 445 -8.58 -22.25 -26.00
CA ASP A 445 -7.84 -22.43 -27.24
C ASP A 445 -6.52 -22.94 -26.73
N ARG A 446 -6.36 -24.27 -26.78
CA ARG A 446 -5.23 -25.02 -26.25
C ARG A 446 -3.97 -24.31 -26.72
N THR A 447 -3.36 -23.56 -25.81
CA THR A 447 -2.29 -22.61 -26.11
C THR A 447 -0.97 -23.31 -25.89
N LEU A 448 -0.22 -23.42 -26.97
CA LEU A 448 1.09 -24.04 -27.04
C LEU A 448 2.13 -22.95 -27.22
N LEU A 449 3.03 -22.81 -26.24
CA LEU A 449 4.21 -21.97 -26.39
C LEU A 449 5.38 -22.80 -26.90
N LEU A 450 5.94 -22.36 -28.02
CA LEU A 450 7.15 -22.90 -28.63
C LEU A 450 8.31 -21.94 -28.32
N LEU A 451 9.38 -22.46 -27.74
CA LEU A 451 10.59 -21.71 -27.43
C LEU A 451 11.80 -22.40 -28.04
N ASP A 452 12.44 -21.75 -28.99
CA ASP A 452 13.67 -22.23 -29.64
C ASP A 452 14.41 -21.02 -30.22
N ASP A 453 15.70 -20.86 -29.91
CA ASP A 453 16.52 -19.73 -30.39
C ASP A 453 17.00 -19.92 -31.83
N GLU A 454 16.89 -21.13 -32.40
CA GLU A 454 17.06 -21.37 -33.82
C GLU A 454 15.78 -21.06 -34.62
N GLU A 455 15.77 -19.93 -35.34
CA GLU A 455 14.59 -19.47 -36.09
C GLU A 455 14.04 -20.51 -37.08
N ASN A 456 14.90 -21.33 -37.69
CA ASN A 456 14.49 -22.38 -38.63
C ASN A 456 13.73 -23.51 -37.94
N VAL A 457 14.16 -23.89 -36.72
CA VAL A 457 13.49 -24.91 -35.91
C VAL A 457 12.15 -24.38 -35.44
N LEU A 458 12.13 -23.16 -34.90
CA LEU A 458 10.92 -22.50 -34.44
C LEU A 458 9.86 -22.39 -35.55
N ARG A 459 10.25 -21.96 -36.76
CA ARG A 459 9.36 -21.90 -37.94
C ARG A 459 8.82 -23.29 -38.33
N SER A 460 9.64 -24.33 -38.21
CA SER A 460 9.24 -25.70 -38.52
C SER A 460 8.21 -26.22 -37.52
N LEU A 461 8.43 -26.00 -36.21
CA LEU A 461 7.48 -26.35 -35.15
C LEU A 461 6.16 -25.58 -35.30
N VAL A 462 6.21 -24.26 -35.56
CA VAL A 462 5.01 -23.46 -35.83
C VAL A 462 4.24 -24.03 -37.02
N ARG A 463 4.92 -24.38 -38.12
CA ARG A 463 4.27 -24.98 -39.31
C ARG A 463 3.64 -26.34 -39.00
N LEU A 464 4.29 -27.16 -38.19
CA LEU A 464 3.82 -28.50 -37.81
C LEU A 464 2.47 -28.43 -37.09
N PHE A 465 2.35 -27.53 -36.10
CA PHE A 465 1.19 -27.45 -35.22
C PHE A 465 0.08 -26.51 -35.70
N ARG A 466 0.34 -25.65 -36.70
CA ARG A 466 -0.60 -24.60 -37.15
C ARG A 466 -2.00 -25.13 -37.53
N ARG A 467 -2.09 -26.39 -37.99
CA ARG A 467 -3.34 -27.03 -38.41
C ARG A 467 -4.00 -27.89 -37.33
N ASP A 468 -3.39 -27.99 -36.15
CA ASP A 468 -3.81 -28.92 -35.09
C ASP A 468 -4.79 -28.28 -34.09
N GLY A 469 -5.27 -27.07 -34.37
CA GLY A 469 -6.29 -26.39 -33.56
C GLY A 469 -5.77 -25.74 -32.28
N TYR A 470 -4.45 -25.56 -32.16
CA TYR A 470 -3.80 -24.87 -31.04
C TYR A 470 -3.64 -23.38 -31.31
N ARG A 471 -3.72 -22.56 -30.26
CA ARG A 471 -3.20 -21.20 -30.30
C ARG A 471 -1.69 -21.26 -30.08
N ILE A 472 -0.92 -20.99 -31.13
CA ILE A 472 0.53 -21.09 -31.08
C ILE A 472 1.13 -19.74 -30.70
N LEU A 473 1.93 -19.73 -29.65
CA LEU A 473 2.83 -18.65 -29.29
C LEU A 473 4.25 -19.11 -29.57
N ALA A 474 5.09 -18.24 -30.12
CA ALA A 474 6.45 -18.58 -30.49
C ALA A 474 7.41 -17.51 -29.97
N ALA A 475 8.48 -17.94 -29.30
CA ALA A 475 9.52 -17.07 -28.78
C ALA A 475 10.89 -17.57 -29.25
N GLY A 476 11.72 -16.65 -29.72
CA GLY A 476 13.12 -16.92 -30.10
C GLY A 476 14.11 -16.76 -28.94
N ASN A 477 13.64 -16.33 -27.77
CA ASN A 477 14.48 -16.15 -26.58
C ASN A 477 13.63 -16.26 -25.31
N VAL A 478 14.30 -16.45 -24.18
CA VAL A 478 13.65 -16.68 -22.89
C VAL A 478 12.86 -15.47 -22.38
N ARG A 479 13.31 -14.25 -22.70
CA ARG A 479 12.63 -13.02 -22.30
C ARG A 479 11.24 -12.93 -22.93
N ASP A 480 11.17 -13.06 -24.25
CA ASP A 480 9.93 -13.04 -25.00
C ASP A 480 9.00 -14.20 -24.56
N ALA A 481 9.56 -15.36 -24.23
CA ALA A 481 8.79 -16.48 -23.71
C ALA A 481 8.10 -16.14 -22.37
N PHE A 482 8.80 -15.47 -21.45
CA PHE A 482 8.19 -15.02 -20.21
C PHE A 482 7.15 -13.90 -20.42
N ASP A 483 7.39 -12.99 -21.36
CA ASP A 483 6.40 -11.95 -21.72
C ASP A 483 5.11 -12.56 -22.29
N LEU A 484 5.25 -13.61 -23.11
CA LEU A 484 4.12 -14.39 -23.62
C LEU A 484 3.40 -15.16 -22.51
N LEU A 485 4.12 -15.82 -21.60
CA LEU A 485 3.53 -16.49 -20.43
C LEU A 485 2.81 -15.52 -19.49
N ALA A 486 3.29 -14.28 -19.39
CA ALA A 486 2.69 -13.28 -18.53
C ALA A 486 1.36 -12.72 -19.06
N THR A 487 1.18 -12.74 -20.38
CA THR A 487 0.03 -12.14 -21.09
C THR A 487 -0.96 -13.15 -21.65
N ASN A 488 -0.64 -14.45 -21.60
CA ASN A 488 -1.45 -15.53 -22.16
C ASN A 488 -1.55 -16.70 -21.18
N ASP A 489 -2.71 -17.35 -21.14
CA ASP A 489 -2.88 -18.62 -20.42
C ASP A 489 -2.32 -19.76 -21.29
N VAL A 490 -1.11 -20.22 -20.96
CA VAL A 490 -0.38 -21.25 -21.70
C VAL A 490 -0.47 -22.58 -20.95
N GLN A 491 -1.11 -23.57 -21.57
CA GLN A 491 -1.28 -24.88 -20.96
C GLN A 491 -0.11 -25.83 -21.25
N VAL A 492 0.57 -25.68 -22.39
CA VAL A 492 1.71 -26.53 -22.77
C VAL A 492 2.86 -25.68 -23.29
N ILE A 493 4.08 -26.00 -22.86
CA ILE A 493 5.33 -25.42 -23.38
C ILE A 493 6.18 -26.53 -24.00
N LEU A 494 6.72 -26.25 -25.17
CA LEU A 494 7.79 -27.02 -25.81
C LEU A 494 9.03 -26.12 -25.95
N SER A 495 10.05 -26.37 -25.14
CA SER A 495 11.30 -25.60 -25.14
C SER A 495 12.45 -26.41 -25.73
N ASP A 496 13.34 -25.78 -26.49
CA ASP A 496 14.65 -26.35 -26.75
C ASP A 496 15.49 -26.42 -25.48
N GLN A 497 16.40 -27.39 -25.42
CA GLN A 497 17.32 -27.56 -24.31
C GLN A 497 18.53 -26.62 -24.38
N ARG A 498 19.06 -26.37 -25.58
CA ARG A 498 20.32 -25.64 -25.81
C ARG A 498 20.03 -24.26 -26.39
N MET A 499 19.75 -23.31 -25.50
CA MET A 499 19.58 -21.91 -25.89
C MET A 499 20.75 -21.04 -25.40
N SER A 500 21.04 -19.95 -26.11
CA SER A 500 22.19 -19.07 -25.87
C SER A 500 22.25 -18.46 -24.46
N ASP A 501 21.10 -18.08 -23.89
CA ASP A 501 21.03 -17.29 -22.66
C ASP A 501 20.84 -18.16 -21.41
N MET A 502 20.05 -19.22 -21.53
CA MET A 502 19.62 -20.08 -20.42
C MET A 502 19.18 -21.44 -20.97
N SER A 503 19.52 -22.53 -20.29
CA SER A 503 19.08 -23.87 -20.74
C SER A 503 17.56 -24.04 -20.64
N GLY A 504 16.99 -24.87 -21.52
CA GLY A 504 15.56 -25.21 -21.49
C GLY A 504 15.13 -25.79 -20.15
N THR A 505 15.93 -26.69 -19.57
CA THR A 505 15.71 -27.23 -18.24
C THR A 505 15.65 -26.18 -17.13
N GLU A 506 16.48 -25.14 -17.19
CA GLU A 506 16.47 -24.06 -16.21
C GLU A 506 15.24 -23.15 -16.39
N PHE A 507 14.92 -22.80 -17.63
CA PHE A 507 13.71 -22.04 -17.97
C PHE A 507 12.45 -22.76 -17.45
N LEU A 508 12.29 -24.05 -17.78
CA LEU A 508 11.14 -24.84 -17.35
C LEU A 508 11.10 -25.03 -15.81
N GLY A 509 12.25 -25.06 -15.15
CA GLY A 509 12.35 -25.03 -13.69
C GLY A 509 11.74 -23.76 -13.08
N ARG A 510 11.99 -22.59 -13.69
CA ARG A 510 11.37 -21.32 -13.29
C ARG A 510 9.88 -21.29 -13.61
N VAL A 511 9.48 -21.79 -14.80
CA VAL A 511 8.06 -21.92 -15.16
C VAL A 511 7.31 -22.77 -14.14
N LYS A 512 7.87 -23.88 -13.66
CA LYS A 512 7.22 -24.71 -12.63
C LYS A 512 6.88 -23.92 -11.35
N MET A 513 7.70 -22.96 -10.96
CA MET A 513 7.45 -22.15 -9.76
C MET A 513 6.41 -21.05 -10.00
N LEU A 514 6.40 -20.45 -11.19
CA LEU A 514 5.54 -19.31 -11.53
C LEU A 514 4.19 -19.71 -12.13
N TYR A 515 4.17 -20.83 -12.86
CA TYR A 515 3.05 -21.37 -13.64
C TYR A 515 2.98 -22.90 -13.39
N PRO A 516 2.61 -23.34 -12.17
CA PRO A 516 2.70 -24.74 -11.77
C PRO A 516 1.84 -25.67 -12.62
N ASP A 517 0.73 -25.15 -13.16
CA ASP A 517 -0.27 -25.93 -13.89
C ASP A 517 0.09 -26.13 -15.38
N THR A 518 1.05 -25.37 -15.91
CA THR A 518 1.52 -25.51 -17.29
C THR A 518 2.31 -26.80 -17.49
N VAL A 519 1.98 -27.63 -18.48
CA VAL A 519 2.74 -28.84 -18.80
C VAL A 519 3.99 -28.48 -19.60
N ARG A 520 5.14 -28.98 -19.16
CA ARG A 520 6.47 -28.54 -19.61
C ARG A 520 7.19 -29.67 -20.35
N LEU A 521 7.48 -29.49 -21.64
CA LEU A 521 8.23 -30.45 -22.46
C LEU A 521 9.54 -29.82 -22.94
N VAL A 522 10.57 -30.66 -23.07
CA VAL A 522 11.87 -30.25 -23.61
C VAL A 522 12.25 -31.06 -24.85
N LEU A 523 12.70 -30.37 -25.89
CA LEU A 523 13.37 -30.94 -27.07
C LEU A 523 14.88 -30.90 -26.84
N SER A 524 15.58 -32.02 -27.02
CA SER A 524 17.03 -32.05 -26.88
C SER A 524 17.71 -33.03 -27.83
N GLY A 525 19.00 -32.81 -28.09
CA GLY A 525 19.82 -33.73 -28.87
C GLY A 525 20.28 -34.95 -28.06
N TYR A 526 20.83 -35.96 -28.73
CA TYR A 526 21.31 -37.20 -28.10
C TYR A 526 22.41 -36.99 -27.04
N THR A 527 23.10 -35.85 -27.02
CA THR A 527 24.22 -35.56 -26.11
C THR A 527 23.84 -34.99 -24.75
N ASP A 528 22.57 -34.69 -24.50
CA ASP A 528 22.13 -33.91 -23.33
C ASP A 528 21.32 -34.73 -22.29
N LEU A 529 21.42 -36.06 -22.38
CA LEU A 529 20.57 -37.00 -21.65
C LEU A 529 20.68 -36.88 -20.12
N ALA A 530 21.88 -36.58 -19.60
CA ALA A 530 22.13 -36.52 -18.15
C ALA A 530 21.40 -35.35 -17.47
N THR A 531 21.51 -34.15 -18.04
CA THR A 531 20.85 -32.92 -17.55
C THR A 531 19.33 -33.00 -17.62
N VAL A 532 18.81 -33.62 -18.68
CA VAL A 532 17.36 -33.79 -18.84
C VAL A 532 16.80 -34.83 -17.86
N THR A 533 17.53 -35.93 -17.64
CA THR A 533 17.12 -36.98 -16.69
C THR A 533 17.02 -36.43 -15.25
N GLU A 534 17.95 -35.57 -14.85
CA GLU A 534 17.90 -34.93 -13.54
C GLU A 534 16.69 -33.99 -13.38
N ALA A 535 16.37 -33.21 -14.42
CA ALA A 535 15.23 -32.30 -14.41
C ALA A 535 13.88 -33.05 -14.36
N ILE A 536 13.79 -34.23 -14.98
CA ILE A 536 12.61 -35.12 -14.85
C ILE A 536 12.48 -35.60 -13.41
N ASN A 537 13.56 -36.05 -12.77
CA ASN A 537 13.53 -36.55 -11.39
C ASN A 537 13.14 -35.47 -10.37
N ARG A 538 13.46 -34.20 -10.65
CA ARG A 538 13.02 -33.04 -9.85
C ARG A 538 11.60 -32.55 -10.22
N GLY A 539 10.94 -33.25 -11.15
CA GLY A 539 9.62 -32.94 -11.67
C GLY A 539 9.52 -31.57 -12.35
N ALA A 540 10.65 -31.01 -12.83
CA ALA A 540 10.67 -29.73 -13.54
C ALA A 540 10.09 -29.87 -14.96
N ILE A 541 10.20 -31.08 -15.53
CA ILE A 541 9.79 -31.40 -16.90
C ILE A 541 8.84 -32.59 -16.85
N TYR A 542 7.75 -32.51 -17.61
CA TYR A 542 6.77 -33.59 -17.77
C TYR A 542 7.29 -34.68 -18.71
N ARG A 543 7.88 -34.29 -19.84
CA ARG A 543 8.39 -35.22 -20.84
C ARG A 543 9.58 -34.65 -21.61
N PHE A 544 10.48 -35.54 -21.97
CA PHE A 544 11.63 -35.29 -22.83
C PHE A 544 11.41 -35.87 -24.23
N LEU A 545 11.88 -35.13 -25.25
CA LEU A 545 11.73 -35.44 -26.67
C LEU A 545 13.07 -35.21 -27.41
N THR A 546 13.35 -36.00 -28.44
CA THR A 546 14.63 -35.98 -29.16
C THR A 546 14.60 -35.18 -30.46
N LYS A 547 15.72 -34.52 -30.80
CA LYS A 547 16.02 -33.95 -32.12
C LYS A 547 16.92 -34.92 -32.92
N PRO A 548 16.68 -35.16 -34.24
CA PRO A 548 15.51 -34.73 -35.01
C PRO A 548 14.24 -35.50 -34.59
N TRP A 549 13.08 -34.83 -34.62
CA TRP A 549 11.81 -35.43 -34.21
C TRP A 549 11.06 -36.07 -35.38
N ASN A 550 10.16 -36.99 -35.07
CA ASN A 550 9.13 -37.46 -35.98
C ASN A 550 7.85 -36.63 -35.77
N ASP A 551 7.27 -36.09 -36.86
CA ASP A 551 6.12 -35.19 -36.80
C ASP A 551 4.87 -35.80 -36.15
N ASP A 552 4.58 -37.08 -36.42
CA ASP A 552 3.40 -37.76 -35.89
C ASP A 552 3.56 -38.10 -34.41
N GLU A 553 4.77 -38.54 -34.02
CA GLU A 553 5.12 -38.81 -32.63
C GLU A 553 5.09 -37.53 -31.78
N LEU A 554 5.65 -36.44 -32.30
CA LEU A 554 5.67 -35.15 -31.63
C LEU A 554 4.26 -34.59 -31.42
N ARG A 555 3.37 -34.73 -32.41
CA ARG A 555 1.94 -34.38 -32.27
C ARG A 555 1.25 -35.18 -31.17
N GLU A 556 1.49 -36.48 -31.11
CA GLU A 556 0.87 -37.33 -30.10
C GLU A 556 1.34 -36.95 -28.69
N HIS A 557 2.61 -36.60 -28.52
CA HIS A 557 3.13 -36.09 -27.25
C HIS A 557 2.50 -34.77 -26.81
N ILE A 558 2.30 -33.83 -27.73
CA ILE A 558 1.61 -32.57 -27.42
C ILE A 558 0.13 -32.83 -27.06
N ARG A 559 -0.58 -33.72 -27.76
CA ARG A 559 -1.95 -34.10 -27.40
C ARG A 559 -2.04 -34.70 -26.00
N GLN A 560 -1.09 -35.58 -25.64
CA GLN A 560 -1.00 -36.17 -24.31
C GLN A 560 -0.72 -35.11 -23.24
N ALA A 561 0.16 -34.15 -23.51
CA ALA A 561 0.45 -33.05 -22.60
C ALA A 561 -0.80 -32.22 -22.28
N PHE A 562 -1.62 -31.89 -23.28
CA PHE A 562 -2.89 -31.20 -23.04
C PHE A 562 -3.88 -32.06 -22.24
N ARG A 563 -3.95 -33.38 -22.46
CA ARG A 563 -4.80 -34.27 -21.63
C ARG A 563 -4.34 -34.28 -20.17
N THR A 564 -3.03 -34.33 -19.92
CA THR A 564 -2.50 -34.24 -18.55
C THR A 564 -2.78 -32.88 -17.91
N HIS A 565 -2.70 -31.79 -18.67
CA HIS A 565 -3.13 -30.48 -18.18
C HIS A 565 -4.61 -30.50 -17.74
N ASP A 566 -5.48 -31.07 -18.57
CA ASP A 566 -6.91 -31.19 -18.28
C ASP A 566 -7.16 -32.06 -17.02
N GLU A 567 -6.40 -33.15 -16.82
CA GLU A 567 -6.45 -34.00 -15.62
C GLU A 567 -5.96 -33.29 -14.34
N LEU A 568 -4.86 -32.53 -14.43
CA LEU A 568 -4.32 -31.75 -13.31
C LEU A 568 -5.29 -30.68 -12.83
N ARG A 569 -6.07 -30.10 -13.76
CA ARG A 569 -7.10 -29.12 -13.46
C ARG A 569 -8.34 -29.75 -12.80
N ASN A 570 -8.84 -30.86 -13.36
CA ASN A 570 -10.03 -31.54 -12.86
C ASN A 570 -9.83 -32.26 -11.52
N GLY A 571 -8.61 -32.60 -11.13
CA GLY A 571 -8.32 -33.22 -9.83
C GLY A 571 -8.26 -32.24 -8.64
N ARG A 572 -8.44 -30.93 -8.89
CA ARG A 572 -8.42 -29.87 -7.86
C ARG A 572 -9.77 -29.18 -7.66
N GLU A 573 -10.73 -29.39 -8.55
CA GLU A 573 -12.16 -29.08 -8.34
C GLU A 573 -12.80 -30.19 -7.51
#